data_AF-A0A0Q3RZ97-F1
#
_entry.id   AF-A0A0Q3RZ97-F1
#
_cell.length_a   1.000
_cell.length_b   1.000
_cell.length_c   1.000
_cell.angle_alpha   90.00
_cell.angle_beta   90.00
_cell.angle_gamma   90.00
#
_symmetry.space_group_name_H-M   'P 1'
#
loop_
_entity.id
_entity.type
_entity.pdbx_description
1 polymer ?
#
loop_
_entity_poly.entity_id
_entity_poly.type
_entity_poly.pdbx_seq_one_letter_code
_entity_poly.pdbx_strand_id
1 'polypeptide(L)'
;MRSNKKALAIGLGITVLIGGCNMDTENTKSSEKEPVAATGGHGIALKTENLVSVQEYTGEGYALRNGKETDKIAEANRDEIEVAVKKFFSEKYKTEVIVHNLVGAVDGVSVFVESVGEPNFQAFAIVPIDVQSKTVKSDSVWSQEGQIENALSGGLFAMAYDEEMANLNNFMNQITKEYPVVGKTKEAVEKTDSGYSTPYYYMSFFTDVFDHLNSMYLENQNVSKEELRNFLDENKFETEAVKITINLFMKEKDVEPDKVTYSQIVSEIESMDGLPRGAYTLLLHDNLINSKYGHGSKDNSIEETTINEIMKE
;
A
#
# COMPACT_ATOMS: atom_id res chain seq x y z
N MET A 1 -41.39 -27.75 33.85
CA MET A 1 -41.20 -27.25 32.48
C MET A 1 -40.21 -26.10 32.50
N ARG A 2 -38.94 -26.37 32.17
CA ARG A 2 -37.87 -25.38 32.00
C ARG A 2 -37.90 -24.92 30.54
N SER A 3 -38.16 -23.64 30.31
CA SER A 3 -38.05 -23.02 28.99
C SER A 3 -36.62 -22.53 28.79
N ASN A 4 -35.81 -23.29 28.05
CA ASN A 4 -34.51 -22.84 27.54
C ASN A 4 -34.75 -21.86 26.38
N LYS A 5 -34.49 -20.56 26.59
CA LYS A 5 -34.25 -19.63 25.48
C LYS A 5 -32.74 -19.53 25.29
N LYS A 6 -32.24 -20.13 24.22
CA LYS A 6 -30.89 -19.90 23.71
C LYS A 6 -30.83 -18.46 23.22
N ALA A 7 -30.10 -17.60 23.92
CA ALA A 7 -29.76 -16.29 23.41
C ALA A 7 -28.68 -16.49 22.34
N LEU A 8 -29.05 -16.24 21.09
CA LEU A 8 -28.13 -16.11 19.98
C LEU A 8 -27.37 -14.80 20.20
N ALA A 9 -26.15 -14.88 20.72
CA ALA A 9 -25.25 -13.74 20.79
C ALA A 9 -24.76 -13.46 19.36
N ILE A 10 -25.42 -12.52 18.68
CA ILE A 10 -24.91 -11.90 17.47
C ILE A 10 -23.70 -11.10 17.92
N GLY A 11 -22.50 -11.64 17.67
CA GLY A 11 -21.25 -10.90 17.84
C GLY A 11 -21.25 -9.73 16.89
N LEU A 12 -21.54 -8.54 17.41
CA LEU A 12 -21.22 -7.28 16.77
C LEU A 12 -19.69 -7.24 16.63
N GLY A 13 -19.21 -7.60 15.44
CA GLY A 13 -17.83 -7.38 15.03
C GLY A 13 -17.56 -5.89 15.10
N ILE A 14 -16.82 -5.48 16.12
CA ILE A 14 -16.23 -4.15 16.20
C ILE A 14 -15.08 -4.19 15.20
N THR A 15 -15.32 -3.75 13.98
CA THR A 15 -14.26 -3.31 13.07
C THR A 15 -13.52 -2.20 13.78
N VAL A 16 -12.33 -2.51 14.28
CA VAL A 16 -11.41 -1.52 14.82
C VAL A 16 -10.83 -0.76 13.63
N LEU A 17 -11.59 0.23 13.17
CA LEU A 17 -11.04 1.36 12.42
C LEU A 17 -10.12 2.09 13.40
N ILE A 18 -8.81 1.94 13.23
CA ILE A 18 -7.83 2.68 14.03
C ILE A 18 -7.82 4.13 13.56
N GLY A 19 -8.82 4.87 14.04
CA GLY A 19 -8.93 6.32 14.07
C GLY A 19 -9.61 6.66 15.40
N GLY A 20 -8.84 6.58 16.50
CA GLY A 20 -9.36 6.84 17.84
C GLY A 20 -9.83 8.29 17.99
N CYS A 21 -11.15 8.47 18.07
CA CYS A 21 -11.78 9.68 18.59
C CYS A 21 -11.44 9.83 20.08
N ASN A 22 -10.76 10.91 20.46
CA ASN A 22 -10.72 11.36 21.85
C ASN A 22 -11.89 12.32 22.09
N MET A 23 -12.71 12.00 23.09
CA MET A 23 -13.70 12.91 23.67
C MET A 23 -12.99 14.04 24.41
N ASP A 24 -13.44 15.27 24.17
CA ASP A 24 -12.97 16.49 24.82
C ASP A 24 -13.13 16.43 26.35
N THR A 25 -12.06 16.81 27.06
CA THR A 25 -12.14 17.48 28.34
C THR A 25 -11.11 18.61 28.37
N GLU A 26 -11.57 19.80 28.74
CA GLU A 26 -10.86 21.08 28.65
C GLU A 26 -9.61 21.20 29.55
N ASN A 27 -8.76 22.15 29.14
CA ASN A 27 -7.61 22.76 29.82
C ASN A 27 -6.27 22.00 29.82
N THR A 28 -5.30 22.49 29.03
CA THR A 28 -4.12 23.30 29.50
C THR A 28 -2.98 23.31 28.44
N LYS A 29 -2.59 24.52 28.02
CA LYS A 29 -1.29 25.01 27.47
C LYS A 29 -0.55 24.26 26.34
N SER A 30 -0.54 24.93 25.18
CA SER A 30 0.48 25.04 24.12
C SER A 30 1.71 24.10 24.16
N SER A 31 1.70 23.10 23.29
CA SER A 31 2.87 22.59 22.56
C SER A 31 2.42 22.32 21.11
N GLU A 32 3.27 22.67 20.13
CA GLU A 32 2.98 22.49 18.70
C GLU A 32 2.71 21.01 18.41
N LYS A 33 1.44 20.68 18.14
CA LYS A 33 1.03 19.35 17.66
C LYS A 33 1.06 19.37 16.13
N GLU A 34 1.89 18.51 15.52
CA GLU A 34 1.76 18.19 14.09
C GLU A 34 0.35 17.61 13.84
N PRO A 35 -0.37 18.04 12.79
CA PRO A 35 -1.75 17.63 12.57
C PRO A 35 -1.85 16.15 12.21
N VAL A 36 -2.98 15.56 12.61
CA VAL A 36 -3.35 14.15 12.47
C VAL A 36 -3.68 13.86 11.00
N ALA A 37 -3.16 12.76 10.45
CA ALA A 37 -3.66 12.19 9.20
C ALA A 37 -5.06 11.60 9.47
N ALA A 38 -6.10 12.34 9.07
CA ALA A 38 -7.46 11.83 8.99
C ALA A 38 -7.77 11.58 7.51
N THR A 39 -8.00 10.32 7.16
CA THR A 39 -8.61 9.91 5.90
C THR A 39 -10.05 10.41 5.87
N GLY A 40 -10.30 11.41 5.03
CA GLY A 40 -11.60 12.06 4.87
C GLY A 40 -11.37 13.51 4.51
N GLY A 41 -11.62 13.85 3.25
CA GLY A 41 -11.19 15.09 2.58
C GLY A 41 -11.12 16.32 3.49
N HIS A 42 -9.91 16.74 3.80
CA HIS A 42 -9.44 18.10 4.08
C HIS A 42 -7.90 18.02 3.98
N GLY A 43 -7.32 18.72 3.01
CA GLY A 43 -5.92 18.62 2.61
C GLY A 43 -4.95 18.68 3.80
N ILE A 44 -3.95 17.80 3.77
CA ILE A 44 -2.77 17.96 4.62
C ILE A 44 -2.18 19.32 4.26
N ALA A 45 -2.08 20.24 5.22
CA ALA A 45 -1.32 21.47 5.05
C ALA A 45 0.16 21.08 4.84
N LEU A 46 0.52 20.85 3.58
CA LEU A 46 1.87 20.46 3.20
C LEU A 46 2.78 21.63 3.52
N LYS A 47 3.76 21.39 4.40
CA LYS A 47 4.89 22.29 4.47
C LYS A 47 5.64 22.17 3.15
N THR A 48 5.64 23.25 2.37
CA THR A 48 6.29 23.35 1.05
C THR A 48 7.76 22.96 1.06
N GLU A 49 8.41 23.03 2.24
CA GLU A 49 9.81 22.64 2.45
C GLU A 49 10.14 21.17 2.14
N ASN A 50 9.14 20.27 2.10
CA ASN A 50 9.35 18.84 1.83
C ASN A 50 8.89 18.41 0.43
N LEU A 51 8.60 19.35 -0.48
CA LEU A 51 8.18 19.02 -1.83
C LEU A 51 9.39 18.86 -2.74
N VAL A 52 9.49 17.70 -3.40
CA VAL A 52 10.54 17.37 -4.37
C VAL A 52 9.93 16.83 -5.65
N SER A 53 10.66 16.84 -6.75
CA SER A 53 10.20 16.22 -7.99
C SER A 53 10.04 14.71 -7.81
N VAL A 54 8.91 14.16 -8.26
CA VAL A 54 8.63 12.72 -8.23
C VAL A 54 9.68 11.91 -9.00
N GLN A 55 10.28 12.49 -10.05
CA GLN A 55 11.31 11.84 -10.87
C GLN A 55 12.68 11.80 -10.18
N GLU A 56 12.91 12.68 -9.20
CA GLU A 56 14.15 12.76 -8.42
C GLU A 56 13.99 12.07 -7.06
N TYR A 57 12.77 11.77 -6.64
CA TYR A 57 12.49 11.12 -5.36
C TYR A 57 12.85 9.65 -5.38
N THR A 58 13.73 9.24 -4.47
CA THR A 58 14.22 7.86 -4.32
C THR A 58 13.75 7.20 -3.02
N GLY A 59 12.82 7.83 -2.28
CA GLY A 59 12.50 7.44 -0.90
C GLY A 59 13.36 8.12 0.16
N GLU A 60 14.41 8.86 -0.23
CA GLU A 60 15.22 9.64 0.71
C GLU A 60 14.39 10.70 1.44
N GLY A 61 14.56 10.78 2.76
CA GLY A 61 13.82 11.70 3.62
C GLY A 61 12.46 11.19 4.09
N TYR A 62 12.02 10.02 3.62
CA TYR A 62 10.81 9.36 4.12
C TYR A 62 10.94 9.11 5.63
N ALA A 63 9.92 9.52 6.40
CA ALA A 63 9.96 9.43 7.84
C ALA A 63 8.57 9.21 8.44
N LEU A 64 8.49 8.33 9.44
CA LEU A 64 7.30 8.15 10.26
C LEU A 64 7.34 9.09 11.47
N ARG A 65 6.16 9.34 12.04
CA ARG A 65 6.00 10.29 13.14
C ARG A 65 6.85 9.87 14.34
N ASN A 66 7.61 10.81 14.87
CA ASN A 66 8.47 10.65 16.05
C ASN A 66 9.51 9.52 15.94
N GLY A 67 9.97 9.21 14.72
CA GLY A 67 10.94 8.14 14.46
C GLY A 67 12.42 8.45 14.72
N LYS A 68 12.80 9.72 14.95
CA LYS A 68 14.22 10.13 14.90
C LYS A 68 15.17 9.41 15.87
N GLU A 69 14.69 9.01 17.05
CA GLU A 69 15.51 8.27 18.02
C GLU A 69 15.60 6.79 17.64
N THR A 70 14.47 6.19 17.24
CA THR A 70 14.39 4.80 16.81
C THR A 70 15.07 4.56 15.47
N ASP A 71 15.12 5.54 14.56
CA ASP A 71 15.92 5.53 13.32
C ASP A 71 17.40 5.23 13.63
N LYS A 72 17.97 5.97 14.59
CA LYS A 72 19.38 5.83 14.96
C LYS A 72 19.66 4.48 15.60
N ILE A 73 18.74 4.00 16.45
CA ILE A 73 18.84 2.68 17.07
C ILE A 73 18.73 1.61 16.00
N ALA A 74 17.79 1.74 15.06
CA ALA A 74 17.58 0.80 13.98
C ALA A 74 18.80 0.70 13.06
N GLU A 75 19.37 1.82 12.64
CA GLU A 75 20.55 1.81 11.77
C GLU A 75 21.78 1.21 12.48
N ALA A 76 21.94 1.44 13.78
CA ALA A 76 23.00 0.83 14.57
C ALA A 76 22.84 -0.68 14.78
N ASN A 77 21.63 -1.23 14.59
CA ASN A 77 21.29 -2.64 14.77
C ASN A 77 20.71 -3.25 13.48
N ARG A 78 21.05 -2.70 12.31
CA ARG A 78 20.48 -3.07 11.01
C ARG A 78 20.56 -4.57 10.75
N ASP A 79 21.74 -5.17 10.92
CA ASP A 79 21.94 -6.61 10.65
C ASP A 79 21.03 -7.49 11.52
N GLU A 80 20.86 -7.16 12.80
CA GLU A 80 19.96 -7.90 13.71
C GLU A 80 18.50 -7.77 13.27
N ILE A 81 18.08 -6.56 12.92
CA ILE A 81 16.72 -6.25 12.46
C ILE A 81 16.42 -6.96 11.14
N GLU A 82 17.35 -6.93 10.17
CA GLU A 82 17.17 -7.60 8.89
C GLU A 82 17.04 -9.11 9.05
N VAL A 83 17.84 -9.73 9.93
CA VAL A 83 17.73 -11.17 10.24
C VAL A 83 16.37 -11.48 10.87
N ALA A 84 15.92 -10.67 11.83
CA ALA A 84 14.63 -10.85 12.50
C ALA A 84 13.45 -10.75 11.52
N VAL A 85 13.49 -9.76 10.62
CA VAL A 85 12.43 -9.56 9.62
C VAL A 85 12.43 -10.66 8.57
N LYS A 86 13.59 -11.04 8.03
CA LYS A 86 13.67 -12.15 7.06
C LYS A 86 13.15 -13.46 7.68
N LYS A 87 13.47 -13.73 8.95
CA LYS A 87 12.93 -14.87 9.69
C LYS A 87 11.41 -14.79 9.83
N PHE A 88 10.87 -13.62 10.21
CA PHE A 88 9.43 -13.40 10.34
C PHE A 88 8.68 -13.71 9.03
N PHE A 89 9.14 -13.18 7.90
CA PHE A 89 8.52 -13.46 6.59
C PHE A 89 8.63 -14.93 6.18
N SER A 90 9.82 -15.54 6.37
CA SER A 90 10.03 -16.96 6.06
C SER A 90 9.15 -17.88 6.92
N GLU A 91 9.04 -17.62 8.22
CA GLU A 91 8.29 -18.49 9.14
C GLU A 91 6.78 -18.29 9.02
N LYS A 92 6.31 -17.05 8.98
CA LYS A 92 4.87 -16.72 9.00
C LYS A 92 4.23 -16.76 7.61
N TYR A 93 4.92 -16.23 6.61
CA TYR A 93 4.38 -16.05 5.26
C TYR A 93 5.01 -16.97 4.22
N LYS A 94 5.98 -17.81 4.61
CA LYS A 94 6.64 -18.78 3.72
C LYS A 94 7.31 -18.15 2.50
N THR A 95 7.79 -16.91 2.67
CA THR A 95 8.36 -16.11 1.58
C THR A 95 9.71 -15.55 2.01
N GLU A 96 10.69 -15.62 1.09
CA GLU A 96 11.96 -14.92 1.23
C GLU A 96 11.81 -13.46 0.82
N VAL A 97 12.49 -12.55 1.52
CA VAL A 97 12.38 -11.11 1.28
C VAL A 97 13.73 -10.39 1.28
N ILE A 98 13.80 -9.30 0.50
CA ILE A 98 14.91 -8.33 0.48
C ILE A 98 14.47 -7.11 1.28
N VAL A 99 15.36 -6.60 2.14
CA VAL A 99 15.10 -5.38 2.92
C VAL A 99 15.58 -4.17 2.14
N HIS A 100 14.70 -3.18 1.96
CA HIS A 100 14.98 -1.97 1.18
C HIS A 100 15.16 -0.73 2.06
N ASN A 101 14.42 -0.64 3.16
CA ASN A 101 14.44 0.55 4.02
C ASN A 101 14.09 0.23 5.48
N LEU A 102 14.69 0.99 6.41
CA LEU A 102 14.38 0.97 7.84
C LEU A 102 13.94 2.38 8.22
N VAL A 103 12.70 2.51 8.70
CA VAL A 103 12.10 3.80 9.04
C VAL A 103 11.58 3.73 10.47
N GLY A 104 12.26 4.44 11.36
CA GLY A 104 11.91 4.60 12.76
C GLY A 104 10.51 5.16 12.93
N ALA A 105 9.81 4.63 13.91
CA ALA A 105 8.50 5.04 14.38
C ALA A 105 8.54 5.21 15.91
N VAL A 106 7.46 5.71 16.52
CA VAL A 106 7.38 6.05 17.96
C VAL A 106 8.05 5.01 18.88
N ASP A 107 7.73 3.73 18.72
CA ASP A 107 8.19 2.64 19.61
C ASP A 107 8.83 1.46 18.85
N GLY A 108 9.36 1.71 17.65
CA GLY A 108 9.94 0.65 16.82
C GLY A 108 10.48 1.17 15.51
N VAL A 109 10.73 0.24 14.59
CA VAL A 109 11.13 0.52 13.21
C VAL A 109 10.22 -0.25 12.26
N SER A 110 9.75 0.43 11.21
CA SER A 110 9.09 -0.20 10.07
C SER A 110 10.17 -0.58 9.06
N VAL A 111 10.19 -1.84 8.66
CA VAL A 111 11.19 -2.41 7.76
C VAL A 111 10.49 -2.76 6.46
N PHE A 112 10.76 -1.98 5.43
CA PHE A 112 10.19 -2.16 4.09
C PHE A 112 10.95 -3.24 3.35
N VAL A 113 10.20 -4.15 2.76
CA VAL A 113 10.72 -5.35 2.09
C VAL A 113 10.03 -5.61 0.77
N GLU A 114 10.71 -6.35 -0.09
CA GLU A 114 10.17 -6.92 -1.33
C GLU A 114 10.33 -8.44 -1.30
N SER A 115 9.32 -9.18 -1.73
CA SER A 115 9.42 -10.63 -1.87
C SER A 115 10.37 -11.04 -3.01
N VAL A 116 11.10 -12.12 -2.79
CA VAL A 116 11.97 -12.71 -3.81
C VAL A 116 11.13 -13.65 -4.69
N GLY A 117 11.07 -13.35 -5.98
CA GLY A 117 10.37 -14.18 -6.95
C GLY A 117 8.85 -14.05 -6.88
N GLU A 118 8.14 -15.13 -7.20
CA GLU A 118 6.67 -15.22 -7.15
C GLU A 118 6.22 -15.86 -5.82
N PRO A 119 5.16 -15.35 -5.16
CA PRO A 119 4.40 -14.14 -5.50
C PRO A 119 5.20 -12.85 -5.24
N ASN A 120 5.20 -11.92 -6.19
CA ASN A 120 5.91 -10.63 -6.08
C ASN A 120 5.05 -9.58 -5.38
N PHE A 121 5.55 -8.95 -4.33
CA PHE A 121 4.89 -7.88 -3.60
C PHE A 121 5.88 -7.09 -2.72
N GLN A 122 5.49 -5.89 -2.31
CA GLN A 122 6.14 -5.11 -1.26
C GLN A 122 5.36 -5.18 0.04
N ALA A 123 6.04 -5.11 1.17
CA ALA A 123 5.41 -5.11 2.49
C ALA A 123 6.28 -4.39 3.53
N PHE A 124 5.76 -4.21 4.73
CA PHE A 124 6.61 -3.84 5.87
C PHE A 124 6.30 -4.65 7.12
N ALA A 125 7.33 -4.92 7.90
CA ALA A 125 7.21 -5.47 9.24
C ALA A 125 7.66 -4.45 10.28
N ILE A 126 7.11 -4.52 11.48
CA ILE A 126 7.44 -3.65 12.59
C ILE A 126 8.28 -4.43 13.59
N VAL A 127 9.48 -3.94 13.85
CA VAL A 127 10.35 -4.46 14.91
C VAL A 127 10.29 -3.50 16.10
N PRO A 128 9.74 -3.91 17.25
CA PRO A 128 9.67 -3.05 18.43
C PRO A 128 11.07 -2.71 18.94
N ILE A 129 11.23 -1.46 19.41
CA ILE A 129 12.45 -0.97 20.02
C ILE A 129 12.09 -0.39 21.38
N ASP A 130 12.74 -0.90 22.42
CA ASP A 130 12.69 -0.25 23.73
C ASP A 130 13.63 0.95 23.70
N VAL A 131 13.04 2.15 23.60
CA VAL A 131 13.78 3.41 23.49
C VAL A 131 14.60 3.72 24.76
N GLN A 132 14.13 3.28 25.94
CA GLN A 132 14.83 3.56 27.21
C GLN A 132 16.09 2.71 27.32
N SER A 133 15.98 1.42 27.02
CA SER A 133 17.13 0.49 27.06
C SER A 133 17.89 0.42 25.73
N LYS A 134 17.43 1.12 24.70
CA LYS A 134 17.95 1.10 23.31
C LYS A 134 18.11 -0.31 22.74
N THR A 135 17.18 -1.19 23.10
CA THR A 135 17.25 -2.61 22.78
C THR A 135 16.19 -2.97 21.74
N VAL A 136 16.63 -3.64 20.66
CA VAL A 136 15.74 -4.22 19.64
C VAL A 136 15.04 -5.46 20.20
N LYS A 137 13.74 -5.61 19.95
CA LYS A 137 12.96 -6.78 20.36
C LYS A 137 12.77 -7.70 19.16
N SER A 138 13.86 -8.32 18.71
CA SER A 138 13.94 -9.15 17.50
C SER A 138 13.02 -10.37 17.50
N ASP A 139 12.60 -10.86 18.66
CA ASP A 139 11.62 -11.96 18.79
C ASP A 139 10.15 -11.49 18.80
N SER A 140 9.91 -10.19 18.62
CA SER A 140 8.58 -9.57 18.69
C SER A 140 8.22 -8.83 17.40
N VAL A 141 8.75 -9.27 16.26
CA VAL A 141 8.37 -8.74 14.94
C VAL A 141 6.89 -9.01 14.68
N TRP A 142 6.19 -8.00 14.20
CA TRP A 142 4.77 -8.08 13.86
C TRP A 142 4.45 -7.26 12.62
N SER A 143 3.25 -7.42 12.07
CA SER A 143 2.73 -6.64 10.94
C SER A 143 1.37 -6.08 11.29
N GLN A 144 1.00 -4.97 10.66
CA GLN A 144 -0.38 -4.48 10.75
C GLN A 144 -1.33 -5.53 10.18
N GLU A 145 -2.47 -5.71 10.82
CA GLU A 145 -3.47 -6.70 10.43
C GLU A 145 -3.90 -6.48 8.97
N GLY A 146 -3.80 -7.52 8.15
CA GLY A 146 -4.20 -7.51 6.74
C GLY A 146 -3.19 -6.87 5.79
N GLN A 147 -2.15 -6.16 6.26
CA GLN A 147 -1.23 -5.45 5.36
C GLN A 147 -0.44 -6.40 4.46
N ILE A 148 0.17 -7.43 5.07
CA ILE A 148 0.99 -8.41 4.32
C ILE A 148 0.07 -9.35 3.56
N GLU A 149 -1.07 -9.71 4.14
CA GLU A 149 -2.08 -10.56 3.51
C GLU A 149 -2.62 -9.89 2.23
N ASN A 150 -2.90 -8.59 2.25
CA ASN A 150 -3.33 -7.86 1.05
C ASN A 150 -2.22 -7.81 -0.02
N ALA A 151 -0.97 -7.63 0.40
CA ALA A 151 0.19 -7.65 -0.50
C ALA A 151 0.37 -9.01 -1.16
N LEU A 152 0.27 -10.09 -0.38
CA LEU A 152 0.32 -11.46 -0.85
C LEU A 152 -0.80 -11.76 -1.84
N SER A 153 -2.04 -11.31 -1.55
CA SER A 153 -3.17 -11.41 -2.47
C SER A 153 -2.87 -10.77 -3.81
N GLY A 154 -2.18 -9.62 -3.83
CA GLY A 154 -1.78 -8.95 -5.06
C GLY A 154 -0.74 -9.72 -5.86
N GLY A 155 0.28 -10.26 -5.20
CA GLY A 155 1.26 -11.12 -5.87
C GLY A 155 0.64 -12.38 -6.47
N LEU A 156 -0.27 -13.04 -5.74
CA LEU A 156 -0.97 -14.25 -6.20
C LEU A 156 -1.98 -13.93 -7.32
N PHE A 157 -2.70 -12.82 -7.22
CA PHE A 157 -3.58 -12.36 -8.29
C PHE A 157 -2.78 -12.08 -9.56
N ALA A 158 -1.63 -11.40 -9.45
CA ALA A 158 -0.79 -11.11 -10.60
C ALA A 158 -0.20 -12.38 -11.26
N MET A 159 0.05 -13.43 -10.47
CA MET A 159 0.41 -14.74 -11.02
C MET A 159 -0.75 -15.38 -11.80
N ALA A 160 -1.98 -15.28 -11.29
CA ALA A 160 -3.17 -15.89 -11.90
C ALA A 160 -3.66 -15.18 -13.17
N TYR A 161 -3.37 -13.89 -13.30
CA TYR A 161 -3.77 -13.02 -14.41
C TYR A 161 -2.55 -12.43 -15.12
N ASP A 162 -1.49 -13.23 -15.32
CA ASP A 162 -0.20 -12.72 -15.78
C ASP A 162 -0.23 -12.07 -17.17
N GLU A 163 -1.04 -12.61 -18.10
CA GLU A 163 -1.31 -12.00 -19.40
C GLU A 163 -2.00 -10.64 -19.27
N GLU A 164 -3.05 -10.55 -18.45
CA GLU A 164 -3.77 -9.30 -18.23
C GLU A 164 -2.87 -8.27 -17.51
N MET A 165 -2.06 -8.70 -16.54
CA MET A 165 -1.08 -7.82 -15.87
C MET A 165 -0.02 -7.32 -16.85
N ALA A 166 0.43 -8.16 -17.79
CA ALA A 166 1.34 -7.73 -18.85
C ALA A 166 0.69 -6.69 -19.77
N ASN A 167 -0.61 -6.83 -20.06
CA ASN A 167 -1.37 -5.83 -20.82
C ASN A 167 -1.46 -4.50 -20.06
N LEU A 168 -1.76 -4.52 -18.76
CA LEU A 168 -1.78 -3.31 -17.93
C LEU A 168 -0.41 -2.61 -17.90
N ASN A 169 0.68 -3.36 -17.74
CA ASN A 169 2.03 -2.79 -17.78
C ASN A 169 2.37 -2.16 -19.13
N ASN A 170 1.99 -2.82 -20.23
CA ASN A 170 2.18 -2.29 -21.58
C ASN A 170 1.34 -1.03 -21.83
N PHE A 171 0.10 -1.03 -21.35
CA PHE A 171 -0.80 0.13 -21.38
C PHE A 171 -0.18 1.33 -20.65
N MET A 172 0.32 1.17 -19.42
CA MET A 172 0.98 2.26 -18.70
C MET A 172 2.24 2.79 -19.41
N ASN A 173 3.00 1.90 -20.06
CA ASN A 173 4.15 2.29 -20.89
C ASN A 173 3.76 3.07 -22.15
N GLN A 174 2.54 2.90 -22.66
CA GLN A 174 2.00 3.68 -23.78
C GLN A 174 1.52 5.05 -23.27
N ILE A 175 0.71 5.06 -22.20
CA ILE A 175 0.21 6.30 -21.57
C ILE A 175 1.34 7.28 -21.27
N THR A 176 2.45 6.81 -20.69
CA THR A 176 3.61 7.67 -20.34
C THR A 176 4.45 8.13 -21.53
N LYS A 177 4.24 7.57 -22.73
CA LYS A 177 4.84 8.05 -23.99
C LYS A 177 3.94 9.04 -24.70
N GLU A 178 2.64 8.84 -24.63
CA GLU A 178 1.63 9.66 -25.31
C GLU A 178 1.32 10.94 -24.55
N TYR A 179 1.19 10.83 -23.23
CA TYR A 179 0.87 11.94 -22.34
C TYR A 179 2.10 12.40 -21.55
N PRO A 180 2.19 13.69 -21.18
CA PRO A 180 3.30 14.22 -20.38
C PRO A 180 3.14 13.84 -18.90
N VAL A 181 3.05 12.54 -18.62
CA VAL A 181 2.86 11.97 -17.29
C VAL A 181 3.93 10.93 -16.96
N VAL A 182 4.21 10.75 -15.68
CA VAL A 182 5.19 9.82 -15.14
C VAL A 182 4.65 9.14 -13.88
N GLY A 183 5.30 8.05 -13.48
CA GLY A 183 5.08 7.40 -12.19
C GLY A 183 6.15 7.78 -11.16
N LYS A 184 6.09 7.16 -9.98
CA LYS A 184 7.18 7.19 -8.99
C LYS A 184 8.45 6.54 -9.57
N THR A 185 9.61 6.85 -9.00
CA THR A 185 10.80 6.03 -9.27
C THR A 185 10.61 4.64 -8.68
N LYS A 186 11.22 3.62 -9.32
CA LYS A 186 11.22 2.25 -8.79
C LYS A 186 11.80 2.18 -7.38
N GLU A 187 12.88 2.91 -7.13
CA GLU A 187 13.54 2.97 -5.82
C GLU A 187 12.63 3.57 -4.74
N ALA A 188 11.84 4.60 -5.07
CA ALA A 188 10.86 5.14 -4.14
C ALA A 188 9.80 4.10 -3.78
N VAL A 189 9.25 3.37 -4.76
CA VAL A 189 8.26 2.31 -4.52
C VAL A 189 8.82 1.25 -3.58
N GLU A 190 10.02 0.74 -3.85
CA GLU A 190 10.70 -0.28 -3.03
C GLU A 190 10.94 0.17 -1.58
N LYS A 191 11.17 1.47 -1.35
CA LYS A 191 11.53 2.02 -0.04
C LYS A 191 10.37 2.61 0.76
N THR A 192 9.22 2.87 0.14
CA THR A 192 8.11 3.60 0.78
C THR A 192 6.75 2.96 0.65
N ASP A 193 6.56 2.04 -0.31
CA ASP A 193 5.24 1.51 -0.62
C ASP A 193 5.07 0.07 -0.08
N SER A 194 3.84 -0.41 -0.09
CA SER A 194 3.46 -1.77 0.32
C SER A 194 2.29 -2.26 -0.52
N GLY A 195 2.03 -3.56 -0.54
CA GLY A 195 1.05 -4.16 -1.45
C GLY A 195 1.70 -4.63 -2.74
N TYR A 196 0.88 -4.94 -3.75
CA TYR A 196 1.35 -5.06 -5.12
C TYR A 196 1.42 -3.66 -5.72
N SER A 197 2.61 -3.06 -5.69
CA SER A 197 2.84 -1.67 -6.10
C SER A 197 3.88 -1.57 -7.20
N THR A 198 3.59 -0.72 -8.19
CA THR A 198 4.48 -0.39 -9.29
C THR A 198 4.69 1.13 -9.34
N PRO A 199 5.64 1.63 -10.17
CA PRO A 199 5.75 3.07 -10.44
C PRO A 199 4.44 3.77 -10.82
N TYR A 200 3.49 3.06 -11.45
CA TYR A 200 2.34 3.66 -12.12
C TYR A 200 1.00 3.31 -11.50
N TYR A 201 0.91 2.20 -10.77
CA TYR A 201 -0.33 1.75 -10.13
C TYR A 201 -0.04 0.87 -8.94
N TYR A 202 -1.02 0.76 -8.05
CA TYR A 202 -1.03 -0.20 -6.96
C TYR A 202 -2.41 -0.87 -6.87
N MET A 203 -2.44 -2.03 -6.22
CA MET A 203 -3.64 -2.83 -6.09
C MET A 203 -4.09 -2.98 -4.64
N SER A 204 -5.39 -3.10 -4.44
CA SER A 204 -5.99 -3.39 -3.13
C SER A 204 -7.09 -4.42 -3.28
N PHE A 205 -7.08 -5.39 -2.37
CA PHE A 205 -7.99 -6.53 -2.41
C PHE A 205 -8.99 -6.47 -1.27
N PHE A 206 -10.22 -6.83 -1.55
CA PHE A 206 -11.33 -6.84 -0.61
C PHE A 206 -12.05 -8.18 -0.75
N THR A 207 -12.79 -8.60 0.28
CA THR A 207 -13.46 -9.92 0.40
C THR A 207 -12.55 -11.06 0.88
N ASP A 208 -13.21 -12.09 1.41
CA ASP A 208 -12.64 -13.32 1.96
C ASP A 208 -12.12 -14.29 0.88
N VAL A 209 -12.49 -14.10 -0.39
CA VAL A 209 -11.93 -14.87 -1.51
C VAL A 209 -10.41 -14.77 -1.54
N PHE A 210 -9.85 -13.59 -1.25
CA PHE A 210 -8.40 -13.38 -1.23
C PHE A 210 -7.73 -13.92 0.04
N ASP A 211 -8.46 -14.03 1.16
CA ASP A 211 -7.96 -14.72 2.36
C ASP A 211 -7.81 -16.22 2.10
N HIS A 212 -8.75 -16.81 1.35
CA HIS A 212 -8.66 -18.19 0.90
C HIS A 212 -7.53 -18.38 -0.13
N LEU A 213 -7.34 -17.43 -1.06
CA LEU A 213 -6.22 -17.45 -2.00
C LEU A 213 -4.86 -17.46 -1.26
N ASN A 214 -4.73 -16.62 -0.23
CA ASN A 214 -3.55 -16.59 0.64
C ASN A 214 -3.36 -17.93 1.37
N SER A 215 -4.45 -18.52 1.86
CA SER A 215 -4.40 -19.82 2.55
C SER A 215 -3.89 -20.94 1.61
N MET A 216 -4.33 -20.96 0.35
CA MET A 216 -3.83 -21.92 -0.65
C MET A 216 -2.31 -21.84 -0.81
N TYR A 217 -1.76 -20.64 -0.89
CA TYR A 217 -0.31 -20.44 -0.98
C TYR A 217 0.42 -20.86 0.30
N LEU A 218 -0.09 -20.48 1.48
CA LEU A 218 0.55 -20.82 2.75
C LEU A 218 0.55 -22.33 3.02
N GLU A 219 -0.45 -23.05 2.52
CA GLU A 219 -0.53 -24.51 2.56
C GLU A 219 0.38 -25.17 1.50
N ASN A 220 0.48 -24.60 0.30
CA ASN A 220 1.32 -25.08 -0.79
C ASN A 220 1.98 -23.94 -1.58
N GLN A 221 3.26 -23.67 -1.29
CA GLN A 221 4.07 -22.64 -1.96
C GLN A 221 4.33 -22.93 -3.45
N ASN A 222 4.02 -24.14 -3.95
CA ASN A 222 4.18 -24.50 -5.36
C ASN A 222 2.85 -24.44 -6.14
N VAL A 223 1.84 -23.74 -5.61
CA VAL A 223 0.58 -23.51 -6.32
C VAL A 223 0.85 -22.86 -7.68
N SER A 224 0.29 -23.45 -8.73
CA SER A 224 0.50 -22.98 -10.11
C SER A 224 -0.43 -21.82 -10.46
N LYS A 225 -0.06 -21.05 -11.50
CA LYS A 225 -0.88 -19.98 -12.07
C LYS A 225 -2.28 -20.46 -12.46
N GLU A 226 -2.35 -21.66 -13.05
CA GLU A 226 -3.62 -22.29 -13.46
C GLU A 226 -4.50 -22.63 -12.25
N GLU A 227 -3.93 -23.17 -11.17
CA GLU A 227 -4.67 -23.45 -9.94
C GLU A 227 -5.22 -22.18 -9.29
N LEU A 228 -4.43 -21.10 -9.25
CA LEU A 228 -4.87 -19.80 -8.74
C LEU A 228 -5.99 -19.21 -9.61
N ARG A 229 -5.84 -19.28 -10.94
CA ARG A 229 -6.83 -18.77 -11.89
C ARG A 229 -8.15 -19.53 -11.77
N ASN A 230 -8.09 -20.87 -11.76
CA ASN A 230 -9.27 -21.72 -11.58
C ASN A 230 -10.00 -21.41 -10.27
N PHE A 231 -9.26 -21.24 -9.16
CA PHE A 231 -9.86 -20.85 -7.89
C PHE A 231 -10.61 -19.52 -8.00
N LEU A 232 -10.00 -18.49 -8.60
CA LEU A 232 -10.60 -17.16 -8.71
C LEU A 232 -11.83 -17.16 -9.65
N ASP A 233 -11.77 -17.90 -10.75
CA ASP A 233 -12.87 -18.05 -11.71
C ASP A 233 -14.06 -18.84 -11.13
N GLU A 234 -13.80 -19.86 -10.30
CA GLU A 234 -14.84 -20.64 -9.61
C GLU A 234 -15.54 -19.86 -8.49
N ASN A 235 -14.79 -19.06 -7.73
CA ASN A 235 -15.31 -18.31 -6.59
C ASN A 235 -15.98 -16.99 -6.99
N LYS A 236 -15.84 -16.56 -8.26
CA LYS A 236 -16.56 -15.44 -8.88
C LYS A 236 -16.62 -14.19 -7.98
N PHE A 237 -15.45 -13.67 -7.63
CA PHE A 237 -15.36 -12.41 -6.88
C PHE A 237 -16.02 -11.27 -7.68
N GLU A 238 -16.62 -10.31 -6.99
CA GLU A 238 -17.16 -9.09 -7.61
C GLU A 238 -16.02 -8.19 -8.05
N THR A 239 -16.19 -7.44 -9.14
CA THR A 239 -15.12 -6.61 -9.72
C THR A 239 -14.58 -5.56 -8.73
N GLU A 240 -15.40 -5.07 -7.80
CA GLU A 240 -15.01 -4.16 -6.71
C GLU A 240 -14.08 -4.79 -5.66
N ALA A 241 -13.98 -6.12 -5.65
CA ALA A 241 -13.09 -6.86 -4.77
C ALA A 241 -11.61 -6.64 -5.14
N VAL A 242 -11.32 -6.18 -6.35
CA VAL A 242 -9.98 -5.79 -6.80
C VAL A 242 -10.02 -4.32 -7.20
N LYS A 243 -9.33 -3.46 -6.47
CA LYS A 243 -9.14 -2.06 -6.85
C LYS A 243 -7.75 -1.85 -7.42
N ILE A 244 -7.70 -1.28 -8.62
CA ILE A 244 -6.46 -0.94 -9.33
C ILE A 244 -6.41 0.58 -9.41
N THR A 245 -5.55 1.19 -8.58
CA THR A 245 -5.38 2.63 -8.56
C THR A 245 -4.18 3.01 -9.40
N ILE A 246 -4.44 3.63 -10.55
CA ILE A 246 -3.43 4.26 -11.40
C ILE A 246 -3.06 5.60 -10.77
N ASN A 247 -1.78 5.78 -10.51
CA ASN A 247 -1.24 6.92 -9.78
C ASN A 247 -0.16 7.62 -10.61
N LEU A 248 -0.52 8.72 -11.24
CA LEU A 248 0.31 9.45 -12.21
C LEU A 248 0.59 10.88 -11.76
N PHE A 249 1.70 11.40 -12.26
CA PHE A 249 2.20 12.74 -11.97
C PHE A 249 2.50 13.44 -13.28
N MET A 250 2.23 14.74 -13.38
CA MET A 250 2.69 15.54 -14.51
C MET A 250 4.22 15.47 -14.61
N LYS A 251 4.72 15.29 -15.83
CA LYS A 251 6.16 15.14 -16.11
C LYS A 251 6.93 16.45 -15.95
N GLU A 252 6.34 17.56 -16.38
CA GLU A 252 6.99 18.85 -16.32
C GLU A 252 6.81 19.47 -14.93
N LYS A 253 7.88 20.08 -14.41
CA LYS A 253 7.83 20.84 -13.16
C LYS A 253 6.91 22.06 -13.34
N ASP A 254 6.23 22.44 -12.27
CA ASP A 254 5.32 23.60 -12.21
C ASP A 254 4.12 23.53 -13.21
N VAL A 255 3.79 22.34 -13.70
CA VAL A 255 2.58 22.08 -14.49
C VAL A 255 1.52 21.45 -13.59
N GLU A 256 0.39 22.13 -13.51
CA GLU A 256 -0.81 21.64 -12.82
C GLU A 256 -1.39 20.43 -13.56
N PRO A 257 -1.93 19.43 -12.85
CA PRO A 257 -2.68 18.36 -13.50
C PRO A 257 -3.91 18.97 -14.19
N ASP A 258 -4.18 18.53 -15.41
CA ASP A 258 -5.24 19.11 -16.23
C ASP A 258 -6.32 18.08 -16.59
N LYS A 259 -7.55 18.56 -16.69
CA LYS A 259 -8.74 17.72 -16.93
C LYS A 259 -8.75 17.08 -18.31
N VAL A 260 -8.10 17.68 -19.31
CA VAL A 260 -8.10 17.14 -20.67
C VAL A 260 -7.26 15.87 -20.70
N THR A 261 -6.01 15.94 -20.20
CA THR A 261 -5.14 14.78 -20.03
C THR A 261 -5.82 13.71 -19.17
N TYR A 262 -6.39 14.10 -18.03
CA TYR A 262 -7.11 13.17 -17.14
C TYR A 262 -8.22 12.42 -17.88
N SER A 263 -9.12 13.15 -18.57
CA SER A 263 -10.29 12.56 -19.23
C SER A 263 -9.88 11.66 -20.39
N GLN A 264 -8.81 12.01 -21.13
CA GLN A 264 -8.30 11.19 -22.22
C GLN A 264 -7.76 9.85 -21.70
N ILE A 265 -6.96 9.87 -20.62
CA ILE A 265 -6.45 8.65 -20.00
C ILE A 265 -7.61 7.78 -19.48
N VAL A 266 -8.63 8.38 -18.86
CA VAL A 266 -9.84 7.65 -18.42
C VAL A 266 -10.52 6.96 -19.61
N SER A 267 -10.76 7.67 -20.72
CA SER A 267 -11.37 7.07 -21.91
C SER A 267 -10.53 5.96 -22.53
N GLU A 268 -9.20 6.05 -22.45
CA GLU A 268 -8.31 4.97 -22.87
C GLU A 268 -8.40 3.75 -21.95
N ILE A 269 -8.45 3.95 -20.63
CA ILE A 269 -8.69 2.84 -19.69
C ILE A 269 -10.02 2.17 -20.02
N GLU A 270 -11.10 2.94 -20.22
CA GLU A 270 -12.44 2.42 -20.53
C GLU A 270 -12.47 1.61 -21.83
N SER A 271 -11.76 2.06 -22.87
CA SER A 271 -11.74 1.42 -24.19
C SER A 271 -10.74 0.28 -24.34
N MET A 272 -9.76 0.14 -23.44
CA MET A 272 -8.75 -0.90 -23.50
C MET A 272 -9.32 -2.28 -23.11
N ASP A 273 -9.21 -3.25 -24.00
CA ASP A 273 -9.55 -4.65 -23.73
C ASP A 273 -8.37 -5.41 -23.10
N GLY A 274 -8.67 -6.50 -22.39
CA GLY A 274 -7.65 -7.40 -21.84
C GLY A 274 -6.89 -6.85 -20.64
N LEU A 275 -7.39 -5.78 -20.02
CA LEU A 275 -6.92 -5.34 -18.70
C LEU A 275 -7.42 -6.29 -17.60
N PRO A 276 -6.71 -6.41 -16.47
CA PRO A 276 -7.13 -7.26 -15.36
C PRO A 276 -8.51 -6.89 -14.87
N ARG A 277 -9.30 -7.91 -14.52
CA ARG A 277 -10.61 -7.72 -13.88
C ARG A 277 -10.45 -6.92 -12.59
N GLY A 278 -11.21 -5.85 -12.46
CA GLY A 278 -11.12 -4.95 -11.30
C GLY A 278 -11.77 -3.60 -11.52
N ALA A 279 -11.94 -2.88 -10.41
CA ALA A 279 -12.35 -1.48 -10.37
C ALA A 279 -11.13 -0.57 -10.52
N TYR A 280 -11.14 0.30 -11.52
CA TYR A 280 -10.04 1.23 -11.79
C TYR A 280 -10.33 2.62 -11.25
N THR A 281 -9.28 3.31 -10.81
CA THR A 281 -9.33 4.72 -10.41
C THR A 281 -8.05 5.40 -10.88
N LEU A 282 -8.18 6.62 -11.42
CA LEU A 282 -7.03 7.43 -11.83
C LEU A 282 -6.83 8.57 -10.83
N LEU A 283 -5.61 8.67 -10.33
CA LEU A 283 -5.11 9.84 -9.60
C LEU A 283 -4.10 10.57 -10.50
N LEU A 284 -4.32 11.87 -10.71
CA LEU A 284 -3.38 12.72 -11.45
C LEU A 284 -2.92 13.89 -10.58
N HIS A 285 -1.61 13.94 -10.35
CA HIS A 285 -0.94 14.94 -9.51
C HIS A 285 -0.07 15.88 -10.34
N ASP A 286 0.31 17.04 -9.81
CA ASP A 286 1.46 17.77 -10.34
C ASP A 286 2.77 16.96 -10.15
N ASN A 287 3.92 17.47 -10.62
CA ASN A 287 5.20 16.76 -10.54
C ASN A 287 5.77 16.54 -9.13
N LEU A 288 5.19 17.13 -8.08
CA LEU A 288 5.77 17.18 -6.75
C LEU A 288 5.24 16.07 -5.83
N ILE A 289 6.14 15.50 -5.05
CA ILE A 289 5.85 14.53 -4.00
C ILE A 289 6.35 15.07 -2.67
N ASN A 290 5.62 14.79 -1.57
CA ASN A 290 6.11 15.07 -0.24
C ASN A 290 7.17 14.03 0.13
N SER A 291 8.44 14.41 0.19
CA SER A 291 9.55 13.50 0.46
C SER A 291 9.47 12.84 1.84
N LYS A 292 8.87 13.51 2.83
CA LYS A 292 8.68 12.98 4.19
C LYS A 292 7.66 11.85 4.23
N TYR A 293 6.62 11.91 3.39
CA TYR A 293 5.50 10.96 3.43
C TYR A 293 5.38 10.06 2.19
N GLY A 294 6.21 10.28 1.15
CA GLY A 294 6.17 9.50 -0.08
C GLY A 294 4.85 9.61 -0.86
N HIS A 295 4.11 10.73 -0.68
CA HIS A 295 2.76 10.89 -1.20
C HIS A 295 2.59 12.17 -2.03
N GLY A 296 1.84 12.05 -3.14
CA GLY A 296 1.63 13.09 -4.14
C GLY A 296 0.33 13.88 -3.99
N SER A 297 -0.71 13.33 -3.35
CA SER A 297 -2.02 14.00 -3.36
C SER A 297 -2.02 15.30 -2.58
N LYS A 298 -2.69 16.27 -3.19
CA LYS A 298 -2.75 17.68 -2.86
C LYS A 298 -4.10 18.24 -3.26
N ASP A 299 -4.37 19.47 -2.82
CA ASP A 299 -5.60 20.18 -3.17
C ASP A 299 -5.79 20.37 -4.69
N ASN A 300 -4.70 20.41 -5.46
CA ASN A 300 -4.73 20.52 -6.92
C ASN A 300 -4.81 19.17 -7.65
N SER A 301 -4.75 18.04 -6.94
CA SER A 301 -4.82 16.71 -7.58
C SER A 301 -6.21 16.45 -8.16
N ILE A 302 -6.26 15.76 -9.30
CA ILE A 302 -7.51 15.35 -9.93
C ILE A 302 -7.79 13.89 -9.56
N GLU A 303 -8.93 13.68 -8.91
CA GLU A 303 -9.54 12.39 -8.57
C GLU A 303 -11.04 12.55 -8.84
N GLU A 304 -11.42 12.50 -10.12
CA GLU A 304 -12.82 12.70 -10.54
C GLU A 304 -13.55 11.38 -10.76
N THR A 305 -12.82 10.29 -10.99
CA THR A 305 -13.41 8.96 -11.08
C THR A 305 -13.79 8.50 -9.70
N THR A 306 -15.08 8.25 -9.51
CA THR A 306 -15.56 7.61 -8.29
C THR A 306 -15.04 6.17 -8.23
N ILE A 307 -14.81 5.68 -7.00
CA ILE A 307 -14.48 4.27 -6.77
C ILE A 307 -15.56 3.41 -7.45
N ASN A 308 -15.15 2.48 -8.31
CA ASN A 308 -15.98 1.56 -9.10
C ASN A 308 -16.65 2.15 -10.36
N GLU A 309 -16.24 3.33 -10.83
CA GLU A 309 -16.78 3.90 -12.06
C GLU A 309 -16.29 3.18 -13.32
N ILE A 310 -15.03 2.76 -13.33
CA ILE A 310 -14.43 2.01 -14.43
C ILE A 310 -14.25 0.56 -14.00
N MET A 311 -14.99 -0.33 -14.65
CA MET A 311 -15.03 -1.76 -14.31
C MET A 311 -14.59 -2.58 -15.51
N LYS A 312 -13.64 -3.48 -15.29
CA LYS A 312 -13.22 -4.49 -16.28
C LYS A 312 -13.66 -5.85 -15.79
N GLU A 313 -14.28 -6.63 -16.68
CA GLU A 313 -14.76 -8.00 -16.44
C GLU A 313 -13.85 -9.03 -17.11
#